data_AF-A0A6D2HNS7-F1
#
_entry.id   AF-A0A6D2HNS7-F1
#
_cell.length_a   1.000
_cell.length_b   1.000
_cell.length_c   1.000
_cell.angle_alpha   90.00
_cell.angle_beta   90.00
_cell.angle_gamma   90.00
#
_symmetry.space_group_name_H-M   'P 1'
#
loop_
_entity.id
_entity.type
_entity.pdbx_description
1 polymer ?
#
loop_
_entity_poly.entity_id
_entity_poly.type
_entity_poly.pdbx_seq_one_letter_code
_entity_poly.pdbx_strand_id
1 'polypeptide(L)'
;MDSKATISENSPEYKLIVDCNQLSVDIDKEIAIVHNFIRHKYRPKFPAIELLVTHAIDYARVVKQIESETDLTSVDMESLLPRDRARATFMCLSLLTSTTKGKPLPQYVLQKTIEACDRALDLDSARDKILSFVKAKMGCLAPNLSAIATKLCLG
;
A
#
# COMPACT_ATOMS: atom_id res chain seq x y z
N MET A 1 -42.13 -5.32 4.48
CA MET A 1 -42.09 -4.03 3.75
C MET A 1 -40.95 -3.26 4.39
N ASP A 2 -39.76 -3.45 3.84
CA ASP A 2 -38.50 -3.05 4.47
C ASP A 2 -38.30 -1.54 4.34
N SER A 3 -38.34 -0.86 5.49
CA SER A 3 -38.11 0.57 5.61
C SER A 3 -36.67 0.90 5.21
N LYS A 4 -36.51 1.43 4.00
CA LYS A 4 -35.25 1.99 3.50
C LYS A 4 -34.93 3.23 4.33
N ALA A 5 -34.07 3.09 5.34
CA ALA A 5 -33.66 4.17 6.22
C ALA A 5 -32.86 5.21 5.42
N THR A 6 -33.54 6.29 5.01
CA THR A 6 -32.90 7.50 4.50
C THR A 6 -32.22 8.21 5.67
N ILE A 7 -30.90 8.06 5.78
CA ILE A 7 -30.11 8.80 6.79
C ILE A 7 -30.06 10.26 6.34
N SER A 8 -30.53 11.17 7.20
CA SER A 8 -30.49 12.61 6.97
C SER A 8 -29.04 13.13 7.01
N GLU A 9 -28.69 14.11 6.18
CA GLU A 9 -27.33 14.69 6.11
C GLU A 9 -26.83 15.28 7.44
N ASN A 10 -27.72 15.53 8.40
CA ASN A 10 -27.37 16.01 9.75
C ASN A 10 -27.24 14.89 10.79
N SER A 11 -27.35 13.62 10.39
CA SER A 11 -27.23 12.51 11.32
C SER A 11 -25.78 12.31 11.79
N PRO A 12 -25.57 11.81 13.03
CA PRO A 12 -24.24 11.47 13.51
C PRO A 12 -23.58 10.37 12.64
N GLU A 13 -24.36 9.49 12.02
CA GLU A 13 -23.87 8.46 11.11
C GLU A 13 -23.31 9.04 9.80
N TYR A 14 -23.94 10.06 9.22
CA TYR A 14 -23.42 10.74 8.03
C TYR A 14 -22.09 11.44 8.33
N LYS A 15 -22.00 12.13 9.48
CA LYS A 15 -20.76 12.77 9.94
C LYS A 15 -19.62 11.77 10.12
N LEU A 16 -19.90 10.63 10.76
CA LEU A 16 -18.91 9.56 10.93
C LEU A 16 -18.37 9.04 9.59
N ILE A 17 -19.22 8.94 8.56
CA ILE A 17 -18.80 8.51 7.22
C ILE A 17 -17.87 9.54 6.57
N VAL A 18 -18.19 10.84 6.70
CA VAL A 18 -17.34 11.92 6.21
C VAL A 18 -15.98 11.91 6.91
N ASP A 19 -15.97 11.75 8.24
CA ASP A 19 -14.74 11.66 9.03
C ASP A 19 -13.89 10.44 8.64
N CYS A 20 -14.51 9.28 8.41
CA CYS A 20 -13.82 8.08 7.92
C CYS A 20 -13.18 8.27 6.54
N ASN A 21 -13.85 9.00 5.63
CA ASN A 21 -13.28 9.32 4.33
C ASN A 21 -12.07 10.24 4.46
N GLN A 22 -12.18 11.27 5.29
CA GLN A 22 -11.06 12.18 5.56
C GLN A 22 -9.87 11.44 6.17
N LEU A 23 -10.13 10.56 7.14
CA LEU A 23 -9.10 9.71 7.74
C LEU A 23 -8.43 8.79 6.70
N SER A 24 -9.17 8.27 5.72
CA SER A 24 -8.60 7.45 4.65
C SER A 24 -7.62 8.25 3.78
N VAL A 25 -7.97 9.48 3.43
CA VAL A 25 -7.09 10.40 2.68
C VAL A 25 -5.81 10.71 3.46
N ASP A 26 -5.92 10.89 4.78
CA ASP A 26 -4.76 11.17 5.61
C ASP A 26 -3.85 9.94 5.78
N ILE A 27 -4.42 8.73 5.82
CA ILE A 27 -3.64 7.48 5.76
C ILE A 27 -2.88 7.37 4.44
N ASP A 28 -3.50 7.67 3.30
CA ASP A 28 -2.82 7.60 2.00
C ASP A 28 -1.63 8.58 1.90
N LYS A 29 -1.76 9.78 2.49
CA LYS A 29 -0.64 10.72 2.61
C LYS A 29 0.50 10.16 3.48
N GLU A 30 0.17 9.55 4.62
CA GLU A 30 1.16 8.95 5.51
C GLU A 30 1.88 7.77 4.81
N ILE A 31 1.14 6.92 4.08
CA ILE A 31 1.73 5.84 3.26
C ILE A 31 2.73 6.41 2.24
N ALA A 32 2.40 7.53 1.57
CA ALA A 32 3.30 8.18 0.62
C ALA A 32 4.58 8.73 1.30
N ILE A 33 4.46 9.29 2.51
CA ILE A 33 5.61 9.76 3.30
C ILE A 33 6.51 8.59 3.69
N VAL A 34 5.93 7.51 4.21
CA VAL A 34 6.66 6.30 4.60
C VAL A 34 7.32 5.66 3.39
N HIS A 35 6.65 5.59 2.24
CA HIS A 35 7.23 5.09 1.00
C HIS A 35 8.49 5.86 0.59
N ASN A 36 8.44 7.21 0.63
CA ASN A 36 9.61 8.04 0.34
C ASN A 36 10.75 7.80 1.32
N PHE A 37 10.44 7.57 2.60
CA PHE A 37 11.44 7.21 3.60
C PHE A 37 12.13 5.89 3.28
N ILE A 38 11.36 4.82 3.00
CA ILE A 38 11.89 3.50 2.65
C ILE A 38 12.76 3.61 1.39
N ARG A 39 12.25 4.28 0.36
CA ARG A 39 12.94 4.53 -0.91
C ARG A 39 14.30 5.19 -0.70
N HIS A 40 14.34 6.27 0.08
CA HIS A 40 15.58 7.00 0.36
C HIS A 40 16.60 6.14 1.13
N LYS A 41 16.15 5.31 2.08
CA LYS A 41 17.04 4.46 2.89
C LYS A 41 17.53 3.22 2.13
N TYR A 42 16.72 2.66 1.25
CA TYR A 42 17.04 1.42 0.53
C TYR A 42 17.78 1.64 -0.80
N ARG A 43 17.70 2.84 -1.38
CA ARG A 43 18.39 3.23 -2.62
C ARG A 43 19.88 2.84 -2.72
N PRO A 44 20.72 2.97 -1.67
CA PRO A 44 22.14 2.60 -1.76
C PRO A 44 22.38 1.10 -1.96
N LYS A 45 21.42 0.26 -1.55
CA LYS A 45 21.51 -1.20 -1.69
C LYS A 45 20.97 -1.66 -3.03
N PHE A 46 19.82 -1.14 -3.43
CA PHE A 46 19.16 -1.61 -4.63
C PHE A 46 18.35 -0.49 -5.30
N PRO A 47 18.99 0.37 -6.11
CA PRO A 47 18.31 1.52 -6.71
C PRO A 47 17.27 1.11 -7.76
N ALA A 48 17.36 -0.10 -8.33
CA ALA A 48 16.48 -0.52 -9.41
C ALA A 48 15.07 -0.97 -8.98
N ILE A 49 14.83 -1.31 -7.70
CA ILE A 49 13.47 -1.64 -7.22
C ILE A 49 12.54 -0.44 -7.43
N GLU A 50 13.07 0.77 -7.26
CA GLU A 50 12.34 2.03 -7.44
C GLU A 50 11.79 2.21 -8.86
N LEU A 51 12.52 1.72 -9.87
CA LEU A 51 12.11 1.80 -11.27
C LEU A 51 11.11 0.69 -11.64
N LEU A 52 11.21 -0.45 -10.96
CA LEU A 52 10.41 -1.63 -11.26
C LEU A 52 9.08 -1.66 -10.49
N VAL A 53 9.04 -1.07 -9.30
CA VAL A 53 7.88 -1.12 -8.40
C VAL A 53 7.46 0.31 -8.04
N THR A 54 6.44 0.81 -8.74
CA THR A 54 5.92 2.17 -8.57
C THR A 54 4.86 2.28 -7.48
N HIS A 55 4.19 1.17 -7.13
CA HIS A 55 3.18 1.15 -6.07
C HIS A 55 3.83 1.10 -4.68
N ALA A 56 3.41 2.00 -3.79
CA ALA A 56 4.03 2.17 -2.48
C ALA A 56 4.01 0.91 -1.59
N ILE A 57 2.87 0.22 -1.57
CA ILE A 57 2.65 -0.98 -0.76
C ILE A 57 3.42 -2.17 -1.32
N ASP A 58 3.36 -2.37 -2.64
CA ASP A 58 4.13 -3.40 -3.31
C ASP A 58 5.64 -3.20 -3.09
N TYR A 59 6.10 -1.94 -3.13
CA TYR A 59 7.49 -1.58 -2.84
C TYR A 59 7.88 -1.99 -1.41
N ALA A 60 7.03 -1.67 -0.42
CA ALA A 60 7.27 -2.07 0.97
C ALA A 60 7.31 -3.60 1.15
N ARG A 61 6.43 -4.35 0.47
CA ARG A 61 6.44 -5.83 0.48
C ARG A 61 7.72 -6.39 -0.11
N VAL A 62 8.14 -5.88 -1.28
CA VAL A 62 9.36 -6.33 -1.95
C VAL A 62 10.60 -6.02 -1.10
N VAL A 63 10.71 -4.81 -0.54
CA VAL A 63 11.83 -4.45 0.34
C VAL A 63 11.85 -5.30 1.60
N LYS A 64 10.68 -5.55 2.21
CA LYS A 64 10.56 -6.43 3.37
C LYS A 64 10.89 -7.89 3.05
N GLN A 65 10.64 -8.36 1.83
CA GLN A 65 10.95 -9.72 1.44
C GLN A 65 12.44 -9.91 1.09
N ILE A 66 13.07 -8.88 0.52
CA ILE A 66 14.50 -8.91 0.19
C ILE A 66 15.35 -8.73 1.44
N GLU A 67 14.93 -7.90 2.41
CA GLU A 67 15.65 -7.51 3.64
C GLU A 67 17.16 -7.30 3.41
N SER A 68 17.96 -8.35 3.66
CA SER A 68 19.37 -8.41 3.35
C SER A 68 19.85 -9.61 2.58
N GLU A 69 18.93 -10.42 2.08
CA GLU A 69 19.31 -11.52 1.23
C GLU A 69 19.87 -10.98 -0.09
N THR A 70 21.13 -11.31 -0.33
CA THR A 70 21.79 -11.13 -1.62
C THR A 70 21.32 -12.14 -2.66
N ASP A 71 20.66 -13.22 -2.20
CA ASP A 71 20.21 -14.32 -3.04
C ASP A 71 18.69 -14.31 -3.15
N LEU A 72 18.18 -13.83 -4.30
CA LEU A 72 16.74 -13.73 -4.57
C LEU A 72 16.11 -15.08 -4.95
N THR A 73 16.91 -16.14 -5.07
CA THR A 73 16.46 -17.48 -5.49
C THR A 73 15.53 -18.15 -4.48
N SER A 74 15.56 -17.74 -3.21
CA SER A 74 14.70 -18.24 -2.13
C SER A 74 13.45 -17.38 -1.89
N VAL A 75 13.33 -16.25 -2.60
CA VAL A 75 12.28 -15.26 -2.38
C VAL A 75 11.08 -15.51 -3.30
N ASP A 76 9.94 -15.89 -2.73
CA ASP A 76 8.69 -16.02 -3.48
C ASP A 76 8.06 -14.65 -3.76
N MET A 77 8.37 -14.06 -4.91
CA MET A 77 7.76 -12.80 -5.37
C MET A 77 6.45 -13.00 -6.13
N GLU A 78 6.07 -14.24 -6.46
CA GLU A 78 4.88 -14.53 -7.27
C GLU A 78 3.58 -14.40 -6.45
N SER A 79 3.69 -14.40 -5.12
CA SER A 79 2.59 -14.12 -4.18
C SER A 79 2.40 -12.63 -3.87
N LEU A 80 3.40 -11.77 -4.14
CA LEU A 80 3.40 -10.36 -3.71
C LEU A 80 2.90 -9.39 -4.80
N LEU A 81 3.08 -9.76 -6.07
CA LEU A 81 2.76 -8.93 -7.24
C LEU A 81 1.80 -9.68 -8.18
N PRO A 82 0.97 -8.97 -8.96
CA PRO A 82 0.19 -9.61 -10.02
C PRO A 82 1.10 -10.40 -10.98
N ARG A 83 0.71 -11.64 -11.32
CA ARG A 83 1.54 -12.61 -12.07
C ARG A 83 2.19 -12.04 -13.34
N ASP A 84 1.49 -11.16 -14.04
CA ASP A 84 1.97 -10.56 -15.29
C ASP A 84 3.15 -9.58 -15.07
N ARG A 85 3.27 -8.98 -13.88
CA ARG A 85 4.35 -8.05 -13.51
C ARG A 85 5.39 -8.69 -12.59
N ALA A 86 4.99 -9.69 -11.80
CA ALA A 86 5.86 -10.37 -10.85
C ALA A 86 7.11 -10.98 -11.51
N ARG A 87 6.93 -11.71 -12.62
CA ARG A 87 8.04 -12.39 -13.32
C ARG A 87 9.04 -11.44 -13.95
N ALA A 88 8.56 -10.40 -14.63
CA ALA A 88 9.43 -9.40 -15.27
C ALA A 88 10.23 -8.63 -14.22
N THR A 89 9.58 -8.21 -13.13
CA THR A 89 10.25 -7.56 -12.00
C THR A 89 11.26 -8.49 -11.35
N PHE A 90 10.90 -9.75 -11.06
CA PHE A 90 11.80 -10.71 -10.44
C PHE A 90 13.03 -11.03 -11.31
N MET A 91 12.84 -11.24 -12.62
CA MET A 91 13.93 -11.51 -13.55
C MET A 91 14.88 -10.31 -13.64
N CYS A 92 14.34 -9.09 -13.77
CA CYS A 92 15.14 -7.87 -13.75
C CYS A 92 15.87 -7.70 -12.41
N LEU A 93 15.22 -7.93 -11.28
CA LEU A 93 15.84 -7.86 -9.96
C LEU A 93 16.98 -8.87 -9.82
N SER A 94 16.77 -10.13 -10.23
CA SER A 94 17.78 -11.19 -10.19
C SER A 94 18.96 -10.93 -11.13
N LEU A 95 18.72 -10.34 -12.30
CA LEU A 95 19.77 -9.95 -13.22
C LEU A 95 20.60 -8.77 -12.66
N LEU A 96 19.94 -7.83 -11.99
CA LEU A 96 20.57 -6.66 -11.39
C LEU A 96 21.33 -7.00 -10.10
N THR A 97 20.86 -7.93 -9.26
CA THR A 97 21.66 -8.46 -8.13
C THR A 97 22.91 -9.18 -8.60
N SER A 98 22.79 -9.96 -9.69
CA SER A 98 23.91 -10.74 -10.25
C SER A 98 25.02 -9.85 -10.83
N THR A 99 24.65 -8.67 -11.37
CA THR A 99 25.58 -7.73 -12.02
C THR A 99 26.02 -6.58 -11.13
N THR A 100 25.22 -6.20 -10.13
CA THR A 100 25.52 -5.14 -9.17
C THR A 100 25.40 -5.65 -7.74
N LYS A 101 26.55 -5.94 -7.10
CA LYS A 101 26.61 -6.11 -5.65
C LYS A 101 26.40 -4.74 -5.02
N GLY A 102 25.16 -4.42 -4.66
CA GLY A 102 24.84 -3.23 -3.89
C GLY A 102 25.68 -3.13 -2.62
N LYS A 103 25.89 -1.92 -2.10
CA LYS A 103 26.62 -1.78 -0.83
C LYS A 103 25.76 -2.31 0.31
N PRO A 104 26.31 -3.14 1.23
CA PRO A 104 25.56 -3.59 2.39
C PRO A 104 25.14 -2.38 3.24
N LEU A 105 23.87 -2.33 3.60
CA LEU A 105 23.34 -1.30 4.50
C LEU A 105 23.78 -1.62 5.94
N PRO A 106 24.04 -0.61 6.79
CA PRO A 106 24.24 -0.83 8.20
C PRO A 106 23.00 -1.49 8.83
N GLN A 107 23.20 -2.44 9.74
CA GLN A 107 22.12 -3.20 10.37
C GLN A 107 21.03 -2.30 10.98
N TYR A 108 21.42 -1.20 11.62
CA TYR A 108 20.48 -0.24 12.20
C TYR A 108 19.59 0.45 11.14
N VAL A 109 20.13 0.71 9.94
CA VAL A 109 19.38 1.34 8.84
C VAL A 109 18.40 0.33 8.27
N LEU A 110 18.86 -0.91 8.07
CA LEU A 110 18.02 -1.98 7.57
C LEU A 110 16.83 -2.21 8.50
N GLN A 111 17.08 -2.34 9.80
CA GLN A 111 16.02 -2.58 10.78
C GLN A 111 14.98 -1.46 10.79
N LYS A 112 15.41 -0.18 10.80
CA LYS A 112 14.49 0.96 10.66
C LYS A 112 13.72 0.98 9.35
N THR A 113 14.32 0.45 8.28
CA THR A 113 13.66 0.36 6.97
C THR A 113 12.57 -0.72 6.99
N ILE A 114 12.85 -1.87 7.61
CA ILE A 114 11.88 -2.97 7.77
C ILE A 114 10.72 -2.52 8.67
N GLU A 115 11.00 -1.86 9.80
CA GLU A 115 9.97 -1.28 10.67
C GLU A 115 9.07 -0.28 9.93
N ALA A 116 9.65 0.52 9.02
CA ALA A 116 8.88 1.42 8.18
C ALA A 116 8.02 0.66 7.14
N CYS A 117 8.53 -0.45 6.58
CA CYS A 117 7.73 -1.32 5.72
C CYS A 117 6.54 -1.92 6.47
N ASP A 118 6.73 -2.41 7.69
CA ASP A 118 5.66 -2.94 8.54
C ASP A 118 4.60 -1.88 8.80
N ARG A 119 5.02 -0.68 9.19
CA ARG A 119 4.11 0.45 9.41
C ARG A 119 3.30 0.79 8.16
N ALA A 120 3.91 0.77 6.97
CA ALA A 120 3.18 1.01 5.71
C ALA A 120 2.10 -0.06 5.46
N LEU A 121 2.39 -1.33 5.75
CA LEU A 121 1.44 -2.44 5.60
C LEU A 121 0.31 -2.38 6.63
N ASP A 122 0.60 -1.98 7.87
CA ASP A 122 -0.40 -1.78 8.90
C ASP A 122 -1.36 -0.64 8.54
N LEU A 123 -0.83 0.48 8.03
CA LEU A 123 -1.62 1.60 7.52
C LEU A 123 -2.52 1.18 6.35
N ASP A 124 -1.99 0.39 5.42
CA ASP A 124 -2.76 -0.17 4.29
C ASP A 124 -3.93 -1.03 4.79
N SER A 125 -3.69 -1.93 5.74
CA SER A 125 -4.73 -2.76 6.35
C SER A 125 -5.77 -1.93 7.11
N ALA A 126 -5.35 -0.89 7.82
CA ALA A 126 -6.25 0.02 8.51
C ALA A 126 -7.14 0.79 7.52
N ARG A 127 -6.57 1.29 6.42
CA ARG A 127 -7.31 1.96 5.35
C ARG A 127 -8.37 1.02 4.75
N ASP A 128 -8.02 -0.22 4.47
CA ASP A 128 -8.96 -1.19 3.89
C ASP A 128 -10.14 -1.49 4.84
N LYS A 129 -9.89 -1.55 6.15
CA LYS A 129 -10.94 -1.67 7.18
C LYS A 129 -11.87 -0.45 7.19
N ILE A 130 -11.32 0.76 7.09
CA ILE A 130 -12.12 2.00 7.05
C ILE A 130 -12.95 2.04 5.76
N LEU A 131 -12.35 1.74 4.62
CA LEU A 131 -13.05 1.73 3.32
C LEU A 131 -14.14 0.66 3.28
N SER A 132 -13.91 -0.52 3.83
CA SER A 132 -14.95 -1.57 3.91
C SER A 132 -16.12 -1.14 4.80
N PHE A 133 -15.85 -0.48 5.93
CA PHE A 133 -16.88 0.09 6.79
C PHE A 133 -17.71 1.16 6.06
N VAL A 134 -17.06 2.11 5.39
CA VAL A 134 -17.73 3.15 4.62
C VAL A 134 -18.59 2.55 3.50
N LYS A 135 -18.06 1.58 2.74
CA LYS A 135 -18.80 0.89 1.67
C LYS A 135 -20.06 0.19 2.19
N ALA A 136 -19.94 -0.52 3.32
CA ALA A 136 -21.07 -1.21 3.94
C ALA A 136 -22.19 -0.23 4.37
N LYS A 137 -21.82 0.98 4.81
CA LYS A 137 -22.77 2.02 5.23
C LYS A 137 -23.32 2.85 4.06
N MET A 138 -22.51 3.17 3.05
CA MET A 138 -22.94 3.91 1.85
C MET A 138 -23.86 3.11 0.93
N GLY A 139 -23.75 1.78 0.91
CA GLY A 139 -24.69 0.90 0.19
C GLY A 139 -26.16 1.07 0.64
N CYS A 140 -26.39 1.54 1.87
CA CYS A 140 -27.73 1.86 2.39
C CYS A 140 -28.20 3.30 2.08
N LEU A 141 -27.29 4.21 1.69
CA LEU A 141 -27.55 5.66 1.69
C LEU A 141 -28.10 6.21 0.37
N ALA A 142 -27.54 5.82 -0.77
CA ALA A 142 -27.98 6.37 -2.06
C ALA A 142 -27.52 5.48 -3.24
N PRO A 143 -28.33 4.52 -3.73
CA PRO A 143 -27.90 3.59 -4.79
C PRO A 143 -27.55 4.26 -6.12
N ASN A 144 -28.07 5.47 -6.37
CA ASN A 144 -27.86 6.19 -7.63
C ASN A 144 -26.73 7.23 -7.55
N LEU A 145 -26.48 7.80 -6.36
CA LEU A 145 -25.38 8.77 -6.14
C LEU A 145 -24.07 8.05 -5.78
N SER A 146 -24.16 6.87 -5.15
CA SER A 146 -23.01 6.01 -4.87
C SER A 146 -22.28 5.58 -6.14
N ALA A 147 -22.97 5.46 -7.28
CA ALA A 147 -22.34 5.12 -8.56
C ALA A 147 -21.37 6.21 -9.07
N ILE A 148 -21.60 7.48 -8.72
CA ILE A 148 -20.79 8.61 -9.19
C ILE A 148 -19.73 9.00 -8.17
N ALA A 149 -20.08 9.11 -6.87
CA ALA A 149 -19.12 9.50 -5.83
C ALA A 149 -18.07 8.41 -5.55
N THR A 150 -18.46 7.13 -5.55
CA THR A 150 -17.51 6.02 -5.36
C THR A 150 -16.50 5.93 -6.52
N LYS A 151 -16.90 6.37 -7.71
CA LYS A 151 -16.03 6.42 -8.89
C LYS A 151 -15.05 7.60 -8.85
N LEU A 152 -15.35 8.63 -8.07
CA LEU A 152 -14.51 9.82 -7.89
C LEU A 152 -13.46 9.63 -6.76
N CYS A 153 -13.76 8.81 -5.76
CA CYS A 153 -12.83 8.51 -4.65
C CYS A 153 -11.93 7.28 -4.87
N LEU A 154 -12.12 6.51 -5.95
CA LEU A 154 -11.35 5.31 -6.29
C LEU A 154 -10.67 5.40 -7.67
N GLY A 155 -10.58 6.60 -8.25
CA GLY A 155 -9.89 6.88 -9.50
C GLY A 155 -8.54 7.52 -9.26
#